data_AF-A0A9D1I8N7-F1
#
_entry.id   AF-A0A9D1I8N7-F1
#
_cell.length_a   1.000
_cell.length_b   1.000
_cell.length_c   1.000
_cell.angle_alpha   90.00
_cell.angle_beta   90.00
_cell.angle_gamma   90.00
#
_symmetry.space_group_name_H-M   'P 1'
#
loop_
_entity.id
_entity.type
_entity.pdbx_description
1 polymer ?
#
loop_
_entity_poly.entity_id
_entity_poly.type
_entity_poly.pdbx_seq_one_letter_code
_entity_poly.pdbx_strand_id
1 'polypeptide(L)'
;MKKMTFLFAALLLAALISTGTVFAETVQTGGIEEDEAGTDLLETADFASWWEPKAANANSYGRIEEDEEGKYIEVGGLYAILSYDEITSPSEFTADLRTNSLSTNIGVCFRTGNIFALYEWDFHVEKGGQGEMSSIGATGIVLSPIEGGIRLSIKTQDSDSTWGISSVYHDFMIEGIDWQKFVPIRIKDDGQKAEVYVNDALLATVEMADAGEYEEDFDTEIFEYLDFTYYKTATVKDAQGNEVFKTDKARLVAENFFAGVAVRDVSADFRNVSLSFTASDATEAPQTTPAETAEATSEATPETPSESSKPATPRRTAAAATGTATGADESDHTGLIIGIAAGAAVIVVLVVVIAVVRKKGKSKS
;
A
#
# COMPACT_ATOMS: atom_id res chain seq x y z
N MET A 1 -28.08 -43.97 -36.57
CA MET A 1 -28.34 -43.41 -35.23
C MET A 1 -27.09 -43.04 -34.43
N LYS A 2 -26.01 -43.84 -34.39
CA LYS A 2 -24.77 -43.51 -33.63
C LYS A 2 -23.98 -42.26 -34.07
N LYS A 3 -24.10 -41.81 -35.33
CA LYS A 3 -23.33 -40.65 -35.84
C LYS A 3 -23.93 -39.29 -35.49
N MET A 4 -25.24 -39.20 -35.25
CA MET A 4 -25.89 -37.93 -34.84
C MET A 4 -25.75 -37.67 -33.32
N THR A 5 -25.64 -38.72 -32.50
CA THR A 5 -25.42 -38.58 -31.05
C THR A 5 -24.02 -38.03 -30.72
N PHE A 6 -23.02 -38.38 -31.54
CA PHE A 6 -21.65 -37.86 -31.40
C PHE A 6 -21.53 -36.38 -31.79
N LEU A 7 -22.27 -35.94 -32.81
CA LEU A 7 -22.28 -34.54 -33.22
C LEU A 7 -22.95 -33.63 -32.18
N PHE A 8 -24.02 -34.11 -31.55
CA PHE A 8 -24.71 -33.37 -30.49
C PHE A 8 -23.88 -33.28 -29.19
N ALA A 9 -23.16 -34.36 -28.82
CA ALA A 9 -22.25 -34.33 -27.68
C ALA A 9 -21.03 -33.43 -27.91
N ALA A 10 -20.49 -33.40 -29.13
CA ALA A 10 -19.39 -32.51 -29.49
C ALA A 10 -19.82 -31.02 -29.55
N LEU A 11 -21.05 -30.72 -29.99
CA LEU A 11 -21.58 -29.35 -29.95
C LEU A 11 -21.88 -28.88 -28.52
N LEU A 12 -22.35 -29.76 -27.62
CA LEU A 12 -22.53 -29.44 -26.20
C LEU A 12 -21.19 -29.22 -25.48
N LEU A 13 -20.15 -29.97 -25.84
CA LEU A 13 -18.80 -29.77 -25.30
C LEU A 13 -18.15 -28.49 -25.85
N ALA A 14 -18.38 -28.15 -27.13
CA ALA A 14 -17.93 -26.89 -27.72
C ALA A 14 -18.69 -25.66 -27.15
N ALA A 15 -19.97 -25.82 -26.82
CA ALA A 15 -20.76 -24.78 -26.15
C ALA A 15 -20.38 -24.57 -24.67
N LEU A 16 -19.83 -25.60 -24.01
CA LEU A 16 -19.25 -25.49 -22.66
C LEU A 16 -17.84 -24.89 -22.65
N ILE A 17 -17.12 -24.94 -23.77
CA ILE A 17 -15.80 -24.29 -23.92
C ILE A 17 -15.96 -22.80 -24.31
N SER A 18 -17.09 -22.41 -24.90
CA SER A 18 -17.37 -21.00 -25.25
C SER A 18 -17.90 -20.14 -24.10
N THR A 19 -18.04 -20.69 -22.89
CA THR A 19 -18.38 -19.93 -21.66
C THR A 19 -17.16 -19.72 -20.75
N GLY A 20 -15.95 -20.04 -21.22
CA GLY A 20 -14.75 -19.60 -20.54
C GLY A 20 -14.72 -18.08 -20.58
N THR A 21 -15.08 -17.45 -19.46
CA THR A 21 -14.79 -16.04 -19.22
C THR A 21 -13.31 -15.85 -19.54
N VAL A 22 -13.02 -15.10 -20.60
CA VAL A 22 -11.65 -14.68 -20.89
C VAL A 22 -11.35 -13.66 -19.81
N PHE A 23 -10.79 -14.11 -18.69
CA PHE A 23 -10.22 -13.21 -17.71
C PHE A 23 -9.07 -12.48 -18.40
N ALA A 24 -9.22 -11.17 -18.59
CA ALA A 24 -8.12 -10.34 -19.04
C ALA A 24 -7.08 -10.33 -17.92
N GLU A 25 -5.93 -10.95 -18.17
CA GLU A 25 -4.76 -10.77 -17.30
C GLU A 25 -4.32 -9.32 -17.48
N THR A 26 -4.45 -8.52 -16.41
CA THR A 26 -3.91 -7.17 -16.38
C THR A 26 -2.47 -7.29 -15.93
N VAL A 27 -1.54 -7.07 -16.85
CA VAL A 27 -0.13 -6.89 -16.52
C VAL A 27 0.11 -5.39 -16.36
N GLN A 28 0.34 -4.96 -15.13
CA GLN A 28 0.72 -3.59 -14.79
C GLN A 28 2.25 -3.48 -14.80
N THR A 29 2.78 -3.00 -15.93
CA THR A 29 4.16 -2.55 -16.03
C THR A 29 4.16 -1.03 -16.17
N GLY A 30 4.11 -0.30 -15.05
CA GLY A 30 4.53 1.10 -15.07
C GLY A 30 6.00 1.16 -15.42
N GLY A 31 6.32 1.41 -16.69
CA GLY A 31 7.70 1.45 -17.17
C GLY A 31 8.35 2.78 -16.84
N ILE A 32 9.64 2.74 -16.48
CA ILE A 32 10.52 3.92 -16.33
C ILE A 32 11.38 4.15 -17.59
N GLU A 33 11.16 3.34 -18.63
CA GLU A 33 12.04 3.22 -19.80
C GLU A 33 12.01 4.47 -20.69
N GLU A 34 10.93 5.24 -20.68
CA GLU A 34 10.80 6.46 -21.51
C GLU A 34 11.27 7.73 -20.79
N ASP A 35 11.39 7.70 -19.46
CA ASP A 35 11.74 8.87 -18.64
C ASP A 35 13.25 9.13 -18.58
N GLU A 36 13.67 10.38 -18.44
CA GLU A 36 15.11 10.72 -18.35
C GLU A 36 15.68 10.43 -16.95
N ALA A 37 16.97 10.07 -16.88
CA ALA A 37 17.66 9.99 -15.59
C ALA A 37 17.68 11.37 -14.89
N GLY A 38 17.49 11.36 -13.58
CA GLY A 38 17.27 12.53 -12.73
C GLY A 38 15.81 12.98 -12.63
N THR A 39 14.88 12.35 -13.35
CA THR A 39 13.44 12.68 -13.26
C THR A 39 12.89 12.27 -11.89
N ASP A 40 12.15 13.16 -11.23
CA ASP A 40 11.42 12.85 -10.00
C ASP A 40 10.27 11.89 -10.31
N LEU A 41 10.15 10.81 -9.54
CA LEU A 41 9.08 9.82 -9.68
C LEU A 41 7.67 10.44 -9.60
N LEU A 42 7.49 11.53 -8.86
CA LEU A 42 6.21 12.24 -8.79
C LEU A 42 5.83 12.95 -10.11
N GLU A 43 6.78 13.11 -11.03
CA GLU A 43 6.60 13.72 -12.35
C GLU A 43 6.44 12.68 -13.49
N THR A 44 6.59 11.39 -13.19
CA THR A 44 6.55 10.29 -14.16
C THR A 44 5.12 9.82 -14.44
N ALA A 45 4.49 10.35 -15.49
CA ALA A 45 3.06 10.13 -15.75
C ALA A 45 2.69 8.65 -15.98
N ASP A 46 3.54 7.90 -16.69
CA ASP A 46 3.27 6.51 -17.05
C ASP A 46 3.49 5.57 -15.87
N PHE A 47 4.57 5.77 -15.11
CA PHE A 47 4.79 5.04 -13.86
C PHE A 47 3.68 5.34 -12.84
N ALA A 48 3.29 6.62 -12.69
CA ALA A 48 2.24 7.06 -11.79
C ALA A 48 0.82 6.59 -12.19
N SER A 49 0.65 6.01 -13.39
CA SER A 49 -0.63 5.41 -13.81
C SER A 49 -0.89 4.05 -13.17
N TRP A 50 0.15 3.40 -12.64
CA TRP A 50 0.08 2.07 -12.03
C TRP A 50 0.64 2.02 -10.62
N TRP A 51 1.48 2.99 -10.26
CA TRP A 51 2.12 3.09 -8.97
C TRP A 51 1.83 4.44 -8.33
N GLU A 52 1.67 4.46 -7.01
CA GLU A 52 1.53 5.66 -6.22
C GLU A 52 2.83 5.92 -5.45
N PRO A 53 3.65 6.90 -5.86
CA PRO A 53 4.80 7.32 -5.08
C PRO A 53 4.34 8.16 -3.88
N LYS A 54 4.76 7.78 -2.67
CA LYS A 54 4.42 8.44 -1.40
C LYS A 54 5.70 8.90 -0.71
N ALA A 55 5.83 10.22 -0.53
CA ALA A 55 6.94 10.85 0.18
C ALA A 55 6.46 11.51 1.48
N ALA A 56 7.12 11.26 2.61
CA ALA A 56 6.68 11.83 3.89
C ALA A 56 7.02 13.32 4.05
N ASN A 57 8.13 13.77 3.44
CA ASN A 57 8.66 15.12 3.62
C ASN A 57 9.63 15.51 2.49
N ALA A 58 10.08 16.77 2.51
CA ALA A 58 10.96 17.34 1.49
C ALA A 58 12.37 16.73 1.40
N ASN A 59 12.79 15.93 2.40
CA ASN A 59 14.06 15.21 2.35
C ASN A 59 13.89 13.79 1.79
N SER A 60 12.65 13.35 1.56
CA SER A 60 12.35 12.06 0.96
C SER A 60 12.29 12.24 -0.55
N TYR A 61 12.88 11.30 -1.28
CA TYR A 61 12.99 11.40 -2.73
C TYR A 61 12.79 10.03 -3.37
N GLY A 62 12.24 10.06 -4.57
CA GLY A 62 12.21 8.97 -5.51
C GLY A 62 12.56 9.54 -6.87
N ARG A 63 13.55 8.97 -7.55
CA ARG A 63 13.99 9.45 -8.85
C ARG A 63 14.42 8.32 -9.74
N ILE A 64 14.31 8.54 -11.03
CA ILE A 64 14.83 7.64 -12.04
C ILE A 64 16.31 7.93 -12.20
N GLU A 65 17.13 6.90 -12.21
CA GLU A 65 18.57 6.96 -12.42
C GLU A 65 18.96 5.93 -13.48
N GLU A 66 20.18 6.03 -14.00
CA GLU A 66 20.67 5.14 -15.06
C GLU A 66 22.14 4.80 -14.83
N ASP A 67 22.48 3.51 -14.99
CA ASP A 67 23.86 3.02 -14.96
C ASP A 67 24.13 2.08 -16.17
N GLU A 68 25.28 1.40 -16.16
CA GLU A 68 25.68 0.49 -17.26
C GLU A 68 24.71 -0.69 -17.47
N GLU A 69 23.89 -1.02 -16.48
CA GLU A 69 22.91 -2.11 -16.51
C GLU A 69 21.49 -1.63 -16.87
N GLY A 70 21.26 -0.31 -17.01
CA GLY A 70 19.98 0.29 -17.46
C GLY A 70 19.38 1.30 -16.49
N LYS A 71 18.09 1.59 -16.64
CA LYS A 71 17.37 2.52 -15.74
C LYS A 71 16.91 1.85 -14.46
N TYR A 72 16.91 2.58 -13.36
CA TYR A 72 16.41 2.13 -12.06
C TYR A 72 15.74 3.27 -11.31
N ILE A 73 15.04 2.90 -10.24
CA ILE A 73 14.41 3.81 -9.30
C ILE A 73 15.30 3.89 -8.06
N GLU A 74 15.87 5.04 -7.76
CA GLU A 74 16.49 5.31 -6.47
C GLU A 74 15.44 5.95 -5.55
N VAL A 75 15.27 5.39 -4.35
CA VAL A 75 14.42 5.98 -3.30
C VAL A 75 15.23 6.20 -2.02
N GLY A 76 14.90 7.27 -1.31
CA GLY A 76 15.58 7.60 -0.06
C GLY A 76 14.75 8.42 0.93
N GLY A 77 15.15 8.36 2.20
CA GLY A 77 14.44 9.02 3.30
C GLY A 77 13.22 8.21 3.73
N LEU A 78 12.04 8.84 3.74
CA LEU A 78 10.77 8.19 4.07
C LEU A 78 9.92 8.15 2.80
N TYR A 79 10.11 7.09 2.00
CA TYR A 79 9.55 6.98 0.66
C TYR A 79 9.00 5.58 0.39
N ALA A 80 7.86 5.51 -0.28
CA ALA A 80 7.21 4.28 -0.69
C ALA A 80 6.70 4.39 -2.12
N ILE A 81 6.63 3.25 -2.78
CA ILE A 81 5.97 3.06 -4.07
C ILE A 81 4.96 1.96 -3.83
N LEU A 82 3.67 2.29 -3.91
CA LEU A 82 2.55 1.37 -3.67
C LEU A 82 1.82 1.10 -4.98
N SER A 83 1.23 -0.08 -5.17
CA SER A 83 0.32 -0.30 -6.29
C SER A 83 -0.82 0.72 -6.24
N TYR A 84 -1.18 1.29 -7.39
CA TYR A 84 -2.28 2.26 -7.45
C TYR A 84 -3.63 1.58 -7.26
N ASP A 85 -3.79 0.42 -7.89
CA ASP A 85 -5.00 -0.40 -7.80
C ASP A 85 -4.89 -1.48 -6.71
N GLU A 86 -6.06 -1.88 -6.21
CA GLU A 86 -6.24 -3.08 -5.41
C GLU A 86 -5.96 -4.33 -6.24
N ILE A 87 -5.25 -5.27 -5.63
CA ILE A 87 -4.76 -6.50 -6.24
C ILE A 87 -5.70 -7.64 -5.85
N THR A 88 -6.04 -8.46 -6.84
CA THR A 88 -6.76 -9.72 -6.69
C THR A 88 -5.84 -10.89 -7.01
N SER A 89 -6.11 -12.05 -6.42
CA SER A 89 -5.42 -13.28 -6.77
C SER A 89 -6.09 -13.99 -7.95
N PRO A 90 -5.35 -14.74 -8.80
CA PRO A 90 -3.90 -14.93 -8.73
C PRO A 90 -3.13 -13.68 -9.18
N SER A 91 -1.95 -13.50 -8.61
CA SER A 91 -1.06 -12.37 -8.92
C SER A 91 0.42 -12.75 -8.88
N GLU A 92 1.26 -11.96 -9.56
CA GLU A 92 2.71 -12.01 -9.47
C GLU A 92 3.27 -10.59 -9.28
N PHE A 93 4.09 -10.40 -8.26
CA PHE A 93 4.80 -9.14 -7.99
C PHE A 93 6.30 -9.36 -8.08
N THR A 94 7.01 -8.45 -8.74
CA THR A 94 8.48 -8.46 -8.85
C THR A 94 9.05 -7.14 -8.40
N ALA A 95 10.23 -7.20 -7.80
CA ALA A 95 11.08 -6.05 -7.51
C ALA A 95 12.53 -6.52 -7.36
N ASP A 96 13.43 -5.97 -8.15
CA ASP A 96 14.87 -6.24 -8.00
C ASP A 96 15.45 -5.19 -7.07
N LEU A 97 16.09 -5.63 -5.99
CA LEU A 97 16.60 -4.75 -4.93
C LEU A 97 18.13 -4.68 -4.98
N ARG A 98 18.68 -3.47 -4.94
CA ARG A 98 20.10 -3.19 -4.69
C ARG A 98 20.21 -2.17 -3.56
N THR A 99 21.12 -2.38 -2.60
CA THR A 99 21.33 -1.44 -1.50
C THR A 99 22.69 -1.61 -0.81
N ASN A 100 23.14 -0.55 -0.14
CA ASN A 100 24.26 -0.58 0.80
C ASN A 100 23.81 -0.64 2.26
N SER A 101 22.49 -0.66 2.54
CA SER A 101 21.92 -0.71 3.88
C SER A 101 21.24 -2.05 4.12
N LEU A 102 21.65 -2.76 5.17
CA LEU A 102 21.10 -4.06 5.55
C LEU A 102 20.24 -3.87 6.80
N SER A 103 18.94 -3.61 6.62
CA SER A 103 18.06 -3.25 7.72
C SER A 103 16.59 -3.53 7.40
N THR A 104 15.78 -3.61 8.47
CA THR A 104 14.31 -3.63 8.41
C THR A 104 13.68 -2.29 8.02
N ASN A 105 14.51 -1.31 7.66
CA ASN A 105 14.09 -0.04 7.10
C ASN A 105 13.89 -0.09 5.59
N ILE A 106 14.17 -1.22 4.94
CA ILE A 106 13.89 -1.47 3.52
C ILE A 106 12.91 -2.63 3.45
N GLY A 107 11.90 -2.51 2.59
CA GLY A 107 10.90 -3.56 2.43
C GLY A 107 10.44 -3.69 0.99
N VAL A 108 10.39 -4.95 0.53
CA VAL A 108 9.50 -5.39 -0.54
C VAL A 108 8.25 -5.94 0.14
N CYS A 109 7.12 -5.26 -0.05
CA CYS A 109 5.89 -5.47 0.70
C CYS A 109 4.80 -6.09 -0.19
N PHE A 110 4.09 -7.07 0.32
CA PHE A 110 3.05 -7.78 -0.42
C PHE A 110 1.88 -8.20 0.49
N ARG A 111 0.66 -8.29 -0.06
CA ARG A 111 -0.57 -8.51 0.73
C ARG A 111 -0.74 -7.51 1.88
N THR A 112 -0.36 -6.26 1.63
CA THR A 112 -0.52 -5.15 2.58
C THR A 112 -1.83 -4.41 2.32
N GLY A 113 -2.32 -3.65 3.30
CA GLY A 113 -3.48 -2.77 3.13
C GLY A 113 -3.07 -1.42 2.52
N ASN A 114 -4.06 -0.60 2.18
CA ASN A 114 -3.80 0.82 1.86
C ASN A 114 -3.57 1.62 3.16
N ILE A 115 -2.50 1.27 3.86
CA ILE A 115 -2.05 1.93 5.07
C ILE A 115 -1.40 3.27 4.72
N PHE A 116 -1.30 4.19 5.70
CA PHE A 116 -0.70 5.53 5.56
C PHE A 116 0.43 5.60 4.51
N ALA A 117 1.51 4.84 4.75
CA ALA A 117 2.53 4.51 3.78
C ALA A 117 3.32 3.28 4.24
N LEU A 118 3.92 2.55 3.30
CA LEU A 118 4.68 1.32 3.59
C LEU A 118 5.95 1.56 4.41
N TYR A 119 6.52 2.77 4.38
CA TYR A 119 7.68 3.15 5.20
C TYR A 119 7.32 3.43 6.66
N GLU A 120 6.04 3.42 7.03
CA GLU A 120 5.64 3.67 8.40
C GLU A 120 6.17 2.57 9.32
N TRP A 121 6.58 3.00 10.50
CA TRP A 121 7.10 2.12 11.53
C TRP A 121 5.92 1.44 12.23
N ASP A 122 6.04 0.17 12.60
CA ASP A 122 5.00 -0.50 13.40
C ASP A 122 4.99 -0.01 14.86
N PHE A 123 6.06 0.65 15.31
CA PHE A 123 6.27 1.16 16.67
C PHE A 123 6.05 0.12 17.77
N HIS A 124 6.21 -1.18 17.48
CA HIS A 124 5.92 -2.26 18.44
C HIS A 124 6.62 -2.03 19.79
N VAL A 125 7.95 -1.89 19.75
CA VAL A 125 8.79 -1.68 20.93
C VAL A 125 8.51 -0.33 21.58
N GLU A 126 8.36 0.71 20.76
CA GLU A 126 8.14 2.09 21.20
C GLU A 126 6.78 2.28 21.89
N LYS A 127 5.81 1.41 21.58
CA LYS A 127 4.47 1.37 22.16
C LYS A 127 4.33 0.32 23.26
N GLY A 128 5.44 -0.14 23.82
CA GLY A 128 5.49 -0.99 25.02
C GLY A 128 5.47 -2.49 24.75
N GLY A 129 5.43 -2.89 23.47
CA GLY A 129 5.56 -4.26 23.03
C GLY A 129 6.83 -4.91 23.56
N GLN A 130 6.72 -6.16 23.99
CA GLN A 130 7.85 -6.95 24.45
C GLN A 130 8.36 -7.85 23.31
N GLY A 131 9.66 -8.17 23.32
CA GLY A 131 10.23 -9.12 22.38
C GLY A 131 10.69 -8.53 21.05
N GLU A 132 9.98 -8.84 19.97
CA GLU A 132 10.43 -8.67 18.58
C GLU A 132 10.77 -7.21 18.22
N MET A 133 11.64 -7.02 17.22
CA MET A 133 12.12 -5.70 16.80
C MET A 133 11.07 -5.03 15.91
N SER A 134 10.82 -3.74 16.15
CA SER A 134 10.03 -2.90 15.26
C SER A 134 10.60 -2.86 13.84
N SER A 135 9.73 -2.76 12.84
CA SER A 135 10.11 -2.71 11.42
C SER A 135 9.11 -1.89 10.60
N ILE A 136 9.45 -1.61 9.34
CA ILE A 136 8.50 -0.92 8.45
C ILE A 136 7.30 -1.81 8.09
N GLY A 137 6.19 -1.17 7.74
CA GLY A 137 4.93 -1.81 7.34
C GLY A 137 4.05 -2.17 8.53
N ALA A 138 2.73 -2.08 8.36
CA ALA A 138 1.75 -2.46 9.39
C ALA A 138 1.06 -3.80 9.13
N THR A 139 0.99 -4.22 7.85
CA THR A 139 0.27 -5.41 7.40
C THR A 139 1.04 -6.07 6.25
N GLY A 140 0.80 -7.36 6.02
CA GLY A 140 1.36 -8.12 4.90
C GLY A 140 2.67 -8.86 5.19
N ILE A 141 3.26 -9.33 4.10
CA ILE A 141 4.61 -9.89 4.03
C ILE A 141 5.58 -8.73 3.80
N VAL A 142 6.67 -8.68 4.55
CA VAL A 142 7.76 -7.71 4.34
C VAL A 142 9.07 -8.48 4.17
N LEU A 143 9.74 -8.26 3.04
CA LEU A 143 11.05 -8.82 2.75
C LEU A 143 12.11 -7.73 2.92
N SER A 144 13.07 -7.95 3.83
CA SER A 144 14.13 -6.98 4.15
C SER A 144 15.53 -7.57 3.92
N PRO A 145 16.47 -6.81 3.35
CA PRO A 145 17.85 -7.27 3.17
C PRO A 145 18.56 -7.37 4.52
N ILE A 146 19.29 -8.46 4.73
CA ILE A 146 20.14 -8.68 5.91
C ILE A 146 21.53 -9.15 5.48
N GLU A 147 22.46 -9.20 6.42
CA GLU A 147 23.79 -9.77 6.17
C GLU A 147 23.67 -11.24 5.75
N GLY A 148 24.18 -11.56 4.56
CA GLY A 148 24.23 -12.92 4.03
C GLY A 148 22.87 -13.52 3.63
N GLY A 149 21.79 -12.74 3.58
CA GLY A 149 20.47 -13.28 3.28
C GLY A 149 19.36 -12.25 3.22
N ILE A 150 18.13 -12.72 3.37
CA ILE A 150 16.91 -11.92 3.40
C ILE A 150 16.03 -12.34 4.58
N ARG A 151 15.43 -11.36 5.25
CA ARG A 151 14.41 -11.59 6.29
C ARG A 151 13.04 -11.61 5.65
N LEU A 152 12.25 -12.64 5.94
CA LEU A 152 10.82 -12.68 5.64
C LEU A 152 10.05 -12.48 6.94
N SER A 153 9.35 -11.36 7.03
CA SER A 153 8.47 -11.02 8.15
C SER A 153 7.00 -11.15 7.75
N ILE A 154 6.18 -11.68 8.65
CA ILE A 154 4.73 -11.60 8.60
C ILE A 154 4.29 -10.63 9.67
N LYS A 155 3.62 -9.55 9.28
CA LYS A 155 3.03 -8.60 10.25
C LYS A 155 1.94 -9.28 11.05
N THR A 156 1.87 -8.99 12.34
CA THR A 156 0.99 -9.67 13.29
C THR A 156 0.19 -8.69 14.13
N GLN A 157 -0.93 -9.19 14.66
CA GLN A 157 -1.64 -8.57 15.76
C GLN A 157 -0.90 -8.90 17.06
N ASP A 158 -0.55 -7.89 17.84
CA ASP A 158 0.05 -8.05 19.17
C ASP A 158 -0.57 -7.12 20.19
N SER A 159 -1.37 -7.69 21.10
CA SER A 159 -2.03 -6.99 22.19
C SER A 159 -1.08 -6.33 23.21
N ASP A 160 0.21 -6.69 23.21
CA ASP A 160 1.18 -6.14 24.16
C ASP A 160 1.66 -4.73 23.77
N SER A 161 1.45 -4.31 22.52
CA SER A 161 1.68 -2.95 22.03
C SER A 161 0.38 -2.17 21.97
N THR A 162 0.39 -0.88 22.33
CA THR A 162 -0.83 -0.04 22.26
C THR A 162 -1.38 0.11 20.84
N TRP A 163 -0.56 -0.11 19.81
CA TRP A 163 -1.00 -0.07 18.42
C TRP A 163 -1.42 -1.43 17.88
N GLY A 164 -1.17 -2.51 18.61
CA GLY A 164 -1.61 -3.83 18.20
C GLY A 164 -0.80 -4.43 17.05
N ILE A 165 0.37 -3.89 16.70
CA ILE A 165 1.15 -4.29 15.51
C ILE A 165 2.52 -4.80 15.93
N SER A 166 2.91 -5.97 15.41
CA SER A 166 4.24 -6.56 15.55
C SER A 166 4.59 -7.36 14.28
N SER A 167 5.65 -8.18 14.33
CA SER A 167 5.99 -9.09 13.24
C SER A 167 6.79 -10.30 13.70
N VAL A 168 6.33 -11.50 13.31
CA VAL A 168 7.16 -12.72 13.38
C VAL A 168 7.97 -12.88 12.11
N TYR A 169 9.18 -13.41 12.20
CA TYR A 169 10.06 -13.52 11.03
C TYR A 169 10.98 -14.74 11.03
N HIS A 170 11.54 -15.01 9.85
CA HIS A 170 12.66 -15.91 9.68
C HIS A 170 13.71 -15.30 8.75
N ASP A 171 14.97 -15.52 9.11
CA ASP A 171 16.13 -15.06 8.33
C ASP A 171 16.62 -16.19 7.45
N PHE A 172 16.44 -16.04 6.13
CA PHE A 172 16.92 -17.02 5.15
C PHE A 172 18.31 -16.61 4.66
N MET A 173 19.32 -17.41 5.00
CA MET A 173 20.69 -17.23 4.52
C MET A 173 20.81 -17.73 3.08
N ILE A 174 21.37 -16.91 2.20
CA ILE A 174 21.50 -17.18 0.77
C ILE A 174 22.98 -17.10 0.38
N GLU A 175 23.57 -18.24 -0.02
CA GLU A 175 24.98 -18.30 -0.38
C GLU A 175 25.29 -17.37 -1.56
N GLY A 176 26.31 -16.52 -1.39
CA GLY A 176 26.80 -15.64 -2.45
C GLY A 176 25.89 -14.46 -2.80
N ILE A 177 24.87 -14.18 -1.99
CA ILE A 177 24.05 -12.98 -2.19
C ILE A 177 24.91 -11.72 -2.05
N ASP A 178 24.72 -10.79 -2.99
CA ASP A 178 25.45 -9.53 -3.07
C ASP A 178 24.45 -8.40 -3.25
N TRP A 179 24.11 -7.72 -2.15
CA TRP A 179 23.17 -6.61 -2.15
C TRP A 179 23.69 -5.36 -2.86
N GLN A 180 24.98 -5.30 -3.22
CA GLN A 180 25.52 -4.23 -4.06
C GLN A 180 25.20 -4.43 -5.55
N LYS A 181 24.54 -5.54 -5.90
CA LYS A 181 23.95 -5.80 -7.21
C LYS A 181 22.43 -5.90 -7.08
N PHE A 182 21.73 -5.78 -8.21
CA PHE A 182 20.30 -6.05 -8.23
C PHE A 182 20.04 -7.52 -7.95
N VAL A 183 19.37 -7.79 -6.83
CA VAL A 183 18.91 -9.11 -6.41
C VAL A 183 17.43 -9.22 -6.79
N PRO A 184 17.06 -10.10 -7.75
CA PRO A 184 15.67 -10.26 -8.15
C PRO A 184 14.83 -10.90 -7.06
N ILE A 185 13.71 -10.27 -6.72
CA ILE A 185 12.70 -10.78 -5.79
C ILE A 185 11.39 -10.92 -6.56
N ARG A 186 10.75 -12.07 -6.41
CA ARG A 186 9.46 -12.35 -7.03
C ARG A 186 8.53 -13.08 -6.08
N ILE A 187 7.27 -12.66 -6.05
CA ILE A 187 6.24 -13.26 -5.22
C ILE A 187 5.10 -13.68 -6.14
N LYS A 188 4.78 -14.97 -6.16
CA LYS A 188 3.59 -15.50 -6.82
C LYS A 188 2.54 -15.80 -5.78
N ASP A 189 1.29 -15.42 -6.03
CA ASP A 189 0.19 -15.62 -5.08
C ASP A 189 -1.01 -16.21 -5.80
N ASP A 190 -1.54 -17.31 -5.26
CA ASP A 190 -2.74 -17.98 -5.80
C ASP A 190 -4.03 -17.67 -5.02
N GLY A 191 -3.96 -16.81 -4.00
CA GLY A 191 -5.08 -16.49 -3.11
C GLY A 191 -4.89 -17.01 -1.70
N GLN A 192 -4.30 -18.19 -1.54
CA GLN A 192 -4.12 -18.83 -0.22
C GLN A 192 -2.70 -19.32 0.00
N LYS A 193 -1.85 -19.28 -1.03
CA LYS A 193 -0.44 -19.60 -0.96
C LYS A 193 0.35 -18.57 -1.75
N ALA A 194 1.31 -17.95 -1.08
CA ALA A 194 2.34 -17.14 -1.72
C ALA A 194 3.65 -17.94 -1.83
N GLU A 195 4.31 -17.89 -2.97
CA GLU A 195 5.65 -18.43 -3.21
C GLU A 195 6.62 -17.28 -3.41
N VAL A 196 7.63 -17.20 -2.54
CA VAL A 196 8.65 -16.16 -2.56
C VAL A 196 9.91 -16.72 -3.20
N TYR A 197 10.41 -16.03 -4.22
CA TYR A 197 11.61 -16.37 -4.97
C TYR A 197 12.65 -15.26 -4.83
N VAL A 198 13.92 -15.64 -4.68
CA VAL A 198 15.07 -14.73 -4.68
C VAL A 198 16.14 -15.29 -5.61
N ASN A 199 16.67 -14.47 -6.53
CA ASN A 199 17.56 -14.92 -7.61
C ASN A 199 16.99 -16.13 -8.38
N ASP A 200 15.70 -16.09 -8.71
CA ASP A 200 14.92 -17.15 -9.37
C ASP A 200 14.80 -18.49 -8.62
N ALA A 201 15.41 -18.63 -7.45
CA ALA A 201 15.27 -19.81 -6.60
C ALA A 201 14.08 -19.63 -5.66
N LEU A 202 13.25 -20.68 -5.50
CA LEU A 202 12.22 -20.70 -4.46
C LEU A 202 12.92 -20.59 -3.11
N LEU A 203 12.54 -19.58 -2.33
CA LEU A 203 13.03 -19.32 -0.98
C LEU A 203 12.09 -19.94 0.04
N ALA A 204 10.81 -19.59 -0.06
CA ALA A 204 9.80 -19.93 0.92
C ALA A 204 8.40 -20.00 0.31
N THR A 205 7.50 -20.70 0.99
CA THR A 205 6.06 -20.64 0.74
C THR A 205 5.33 -20.17 1.99
N VAL A 206 4.36 -19.27 1.83
CA VAL A 206 3.48 -18.79 2.89
C VAL A 206 2.08 -19.33 2.62
N GLU A 207 1.64 -20.29 3.43
CA GLU A 207 0.26 -20.80 3.41
C GLU A 207 -0.62 -19.96 4.33
N MET A 208 -1.77 -19.50 3.82
CA MET A 208 -2.63 -18.51 4.44
C MET A 208 -4.03 -19.07 4.65
N ALA A 209 -4.59 -18.88 5.84
CA ALA A 209 -5.90 -19.39 6.21
C ALA A 209 -6.61 -18.51 7.25
N ASP A 210 -7.82 -18.91 7.61
CA ASP A 210 -8.62 -18.31 8.68
C ASP A 210 -8.88 -16.81 8.46
N ALA A 211 -9.57 -16.50 7.36
CA ALA A 211 -9.94 -15.13 7.01
C ALA A 211 -10.86 -14.53 8.09
N GLY A 212 -10.55 -13.32 8.55
CA GLY A 212 -11.37 -12.56 9.49
C GLY A 212 -10.71 -11.25 9.94
N GLU A 213 -11.42 -10.51 10.78
CA GLU A 213 -10.97 -9.24 11.34
C GLU A 213 -10.38 -9.43 12.75
N TYR A 214 -9.74 -8.39 13.28
CA TYR A 214 -9.35 -8.28 14.68
C TYR A 214 -10.25 -7.23 15.36
N GLU A 215 -11.10 -7.66 16.29
CA GLU A 215 -11.98 -6.74 17.01
C GLU A 215 -11.17 -5.73 17.84
N GLU A 216 -9.98 -6.12 18.28
CA GLU A 216 -9.05 -5.28 19.03
C GLU A 216 -8.58 -4.05 18.24
N ASP A 217 -8.61 -4.10 16.90
CA ASP A 217 -8.17 -2.97 16.07
C ASP A 217 -9.10 -1.76 16.20
N PHE A 218 -10.39 -1.99 16.44
CA PHE A 218 -11.39 -0.93 16.64
C PHE A 218 -11.14 -0.08 17.89
N ASP A 219 -10.37 -0.60 18.85
CA ASP A 219 -9.99 0.12 20.07
C ASP A 219 -8.69 0.93 19.91
N THR A 220 -8.01 0.82 18.76
CA THR A 220 -6.76 1.55 18.50
C THR A 220 -7.01 2.96 17.95
N GLU A 221 -6.07 3.88 18.20
CA GLU A 221 -6.13 5.25 17.66
C GLU A 221 -5.92 5.32 16.13
N ILE A 222 -5.59 4.20 15.50
CA ILE A 222 -5.29 4.07 14.07
C ILE A 222 -6.20 3.05 13.37
N PHE A 223 -7.36 2.73 13.94
CA PHE A 223 -8.25 1.66 13.45
C PHE A 223 -8.57 1.77 11.94
N GLU A 224 -8.73 2.99 11.43
CA GLU A 224 -9.06 3.25 10.02
C GLU A 224 -7.96 2.77 9.05
N TYR A 225 -6.75 2.52 9.54
CA TYR A 225 -5.63 1.96 8.79
C TYR A 225 -5.41 0.47 9.06
N LEU A 226 -6.25 -0.15 9.89
CA LEU A 226 -6.17 -1.56 10.28
C LEU A 226 -7.48 -2.31 9.99
N ASP A 227 -8.52 -1.63 9.51
CA ASP A 227 -9.84 -2.17 9.18
C ASP A 227 -9.80 -2.96 7.85
N PHE A 228 -9.28 -4.18 7.92
CA PHE A 228 -9.22 -5.11 6.79
C PHE A 228 -9.62 -6.53 7.23
N THR A 229 -10.11 -7.33 6.28
CA THR A 229 -10.16 -8.77 6.46
C THR A 229 -8.76 -9.36 6.22
N TYR A 230 -8.25 -10.10 7.20
CA TYR A 230 -6.93 -10.73 7.15
C TYR A 230 -7.02 -12.24 7.11
N TYR A 231 -6.10 -12.92 6.43
CA TYR A 231 -5.73 -14.27 6.79
C TYR A 231 -4.96 -14.23 8.11
N LYS A 232 -5.57 -14.77 9.17
CA LYS A 232 -5.04 -14.74 10.53
C LYS A 232 -4.02 -15.85 10.78
N THR A 233 -4.12 -16.94 10.04
CA THR A 233 -3.12 -18.01 10.11
C THR A 233 -2.15 -17.89 8.93
N ALA A 234 -0.86 -17.83 9.24
CA ALA A 234 0.22 -17.93 8.26
C ALA A 234 1.21 -19.03 8.67
N THR A 235 1.46 -19.98 7.77
CA THR A 235 2.49 -21.02 7.94
C THR A 235 3.57 -20.81 6.89
N VAL A 236 4.78 -20.47 7.33
CA VAL A 236 5.91 -20.25 6.43
C VAL A 236 6.75 -21.52 6.38
N LYS A 237 7.03 -21.98 5.16
CA LYS A 237 7.87 -23.15 4.89
C LYS A 237 9.06 -22.76 4.04
N ASP A 238 10.19 -23.44 4.26
CA ASP A 238 11.36 -23.32 3.39
C ASP A 238 11.13 -23.97 2.01
N ALA A 239 12.10 -23.83 1.12
CA ALA A 239 12.06 -24.41 -0.23
C ALA A 239 11.96 -25.95 -0.27
N GLN A 240 12.28 -26.64 0.83
CA GLN A 240 12.15 -28.08 0.97
C GLN A 240 10.77 -28.49 1.52
N GLY A 241 9.95 -27.51 1.93
CA GLY A 241 8.62 -27.70 2.49
C GLY A 241 8.61 -27.92 4.00
N ASN A 242 9.72 -27.68 4.71
CA ASN A 242 9.74 -27.73 6.17
C ASN A 242 9.17 -26.44 6.73
N GLU A 243 8.30 -26.53 7.73
CA GLU A 243 7.82 -25.37 8.47
C GLU A 243 8.97 -24.70 9.22
N VAL A 244 9.20 -23.41 8.93
CA VAL A 244 10.20 -22.59 9.63
C VAL A 244 9.56 -21.80 10.77
N PHE A 245 8.32 -21.34 10.59
CA PHE A 245 7.48 -20.81 11.66
C PHE A 245 6.01 -20.78 11.25
N LYS A 246 5.15 -20.61 12.25
CA LYS A 246 3.71 -20.42 12.11
C LYS A 246 3.23 -19.36 13.09
N THR A 247 2.25 -18.58 12.66
CA THR A 247 1.50 -17.64 13.51
C THR A 247 0.01 -17.77 13.25
N ASP A 248 -0.79 -17.60 14.30
CA ASP A 248 -2.26 -17.50 14.28
C ASP A 248 -2.75 -16.05 14.49
N LYS A 249 -1.83 -15.09 14.39
CA LYS A 249 -2.08 -13.65 14.53
C LYS A 249 -1.66 -12.84 13.31
N ALA A 250 -1.57 -13.44 12.13
CA ALA A 250 -1.14 -12.75 10.92
C ALA A 250 -2.08 -11.60 10.50
N ARG A 251 -1.48 -10.56 9.93
CA ARG A 251 -2.15 -9.42 9.28
C ARG A 251 -1.92 -9.45 7.76
N LEU A 252 -2.16 -10.60 7.12
CA LEU A 252 -2.06 -10.74 5.67
C LEU A 252 -3.41 -10.36 5.05
N VAL A 253 -3.50 -9.24 4.34
CA VAL A 253 -4.79 -8.79 3.78
C VAL A 253 -5.33 -9.85 2.82
N ALA A 254 -6.56 -10.30 3.06
CA ALA A 254 -7.12 -11.48 2.40
C ALA A 254 -7.60 -11.19 0.97
N GLU A 255 -8.20 -10.02 0.76
CA GLU A 255 -8.81 -9.58 -0.50
C GLU A 255 -8.45 -8.12 -0.77
N ASN A 256 -8.42 -7.72 -2.05
CA ASN A 256 -8.18 -6.33 -2.46
C ASN A 256 -6.95 -5.69 -1.79
N PHE A 257 -5.86 -6.44 -1.79
CA PHE A 257 -4.63 -6.04 -1.11
C PHE A 257 -3.77 -5.16 -2.01
N PHE A 258 -2.65 -4.67 -1.48
CA PHE A 258 -1.67 -3.87 -2.19
C PHE A 258 -0.29 -4.55 -2.15
N ALA A 259 0.61 -4.07 -3.01
CA ALA A 259 2.01 -4.47 -3.06
C ALA A 259 2.89 -3.26 -3.37
N GLY A 260 4.17 -3.32 -3.03
CA GLY A 260 5.06 -2.19 -3.26
C GLY A 260 6.43 -2.34 -2.64
N VAL A 261 7.17 -1.24 -2.63
CA VAL A 261 8.50 -1.14 -2.01
C VAL A 261 8.60 0.11 -1.15
N ALA A 262 9.44 0.08 -0.13
CA ALA A 262 9.61 1.22 0.78
C ALA A 262 10.98 1.29 1.43
N VAL A 263 11.33 2.53 1.82
CA VAL A 263 12.52 2.85 2.61
C VAL A 263 12.20 3.82 3.75
N ARG A 264 12.92 3.67 4.86
CA ARG A 264 12.85 4.53 6.04
C ARG A 264 14.24 4.98 6.51
N ASP A 265 14.52 6.28 6.45
CA ASP A 265 15.79 6.89 6.88
C ASP A 265 17.05 6.26 6.26
N VAL A 266 16.89 5.61 5.11
CA VAL A 266 17.92 4.93 4.32
C VAL A 266 17.65 5.17 2.83
N SER A 267 18.50 4.64 1.95
CA SER A 267 18.22 4.57 0.51
C SER A 267 18.38 3.15 -0.04
N ALA A 268 17.68 2.90 -1.14
CA ALA A 268 17.74 1.66 -1.90
C ALA A 268 17.38 1.92 -3.36
N ASP A 269 17.89 1.06 -4.22
CA ASP A 269 17.62 1.07 -5.65
C ASP A 269 16.70 -0.09 -6.01
N PHE A 270 15.72 0.18 -6.86
CA PHE A 270 14.76 -0.80 -7.34
C PHE A 270 14.71 -0.84 -8.86
N ARG A 271 14.62 -2.04 -9.43
CA ARG A 271 14.29 -2.29 -10.84
C ARG A 271 13.18 -3.30 -10.96
N ASN A 272 12.60 -3.42 -12.15
CA ASN A 272 11.59 -4.44 -12.46
C ASN A 272 10.44 -4.47 -11.43
N VAL A 273 10.05 -3.30 -10.93
CA VAL A 273 8.87 -3.14 -10.05
C VAL A 273 7.63 -3.31 -10.93
N SER A 274 7.06 -4.50 -10.90
CA SER A 274 6.00 -4.91 -11.82
C SER A 274 5.00 -5.79 -11.09
N LEU A 275 3.75 -5.71 -11.52
CA LEU A 275 2.66 -6.46 -10.95
C LEU A 275 1.77 -7.02 -12.05
N SER A 276 1.42 -8.31 -11.99
CA SER A 276 0.36 -8.89 -12.83
C SER A 276 -0.73 -9.48 -11.95
N PHE A 277 -1.98 -9.28 -12.34
CA PHE A 277 -3.14 -9.87 -11.66
C PHE A 277 -4.37 -9.90 -12.56
N THR A 278 -5.37 -10.66 -12.16
CA THR A 278 -6.65 -10.71 -12.87
C THR A 278 -7.57 -9.61 -12.40
N ALA A 279 -7.67 -8.49 -13.13
CA ALA A 279 -8.62 -7.45 -12.78
C ALA A 279 -10.06 -8.01 -12.82
N SER A 280 -10.84 -7.73 -11.79
CA SER A 280 -12.28 -7.99 -11.85
C SER A 280 -12.89 -7.03 -12.86
N ASP A 281 -13.61 -7.54 -13.87
CA ASP A 281 -14.30 -6.72 -14.87
C ASP A 281 -15.09 -5.62 -14.15
N ALA A 282 -14.68 -4.36 -14.33
CA ALA A 282 -15.48 -3.22 -13.95
C ALA A 282 -16.83 -3.39 -14.65
N THR A 283 -17.90 -3.60 -13.88
CA THR A 283 -19.25 -3.74 -14.43
C THR A 283 -19.51 -2.49 -15.27
N GLU A 284 -19.55 -2.67 -16.60
CA GLU A 284 -19.78 -1.59 -17.54
C GLU A 284 -21.07 -0.88 -17.11
N ALA A 285 -20.97 0.39 -16.73
CA ALA A 285 -22.13 1.16 -16.31
C ALA A 285 -23.18 1.10 -17.43
N PRO A 286 -24.47 0.85 -17.14
CA PRO A 286 -25.48 0.74 -18.18
C PRO A 286 -25.44 2.00 -19.06
N GLN A 287 -25.21 1.83 -20.37
CA GLN A 287 -25.26 2.92 -21.32
C GLN A 287 -26.60 3.66 -21.17
N THR A 288 -26.56 4.91 -20.75
CA THR A 288 -27.75 5.76 -20.69
C THR A 288 -28.13 6.17 -22.11
N THR A 289 -29.26 5.66 -22.58
CA THR A 289 -29.94 6.14 -23.79
C THR A 289 -30.18 7.65 -23.68
N PRO A 290 -29.82 8.49 -24.66
CA PRO A 290 -30.02 9.93 -24.58
C PRO A 290 -31.52 10.28 -24.51
N ALA A 291 -31.91 11.01 -23.46
CA ALA A 291 -33.22 11.63 -23.39
C ALA A 291 -33.23 12.94 -24.21
N GLU A 292 -34.26 13.07 -25.04
CA GLU A 292 -34.50 14.14 -25.99
C GLU A 292 -34.63 15.51 -25.29
N THR A 293 -33.95 16.51 -25.87
CA THR A 293 -33.91 17.90 -25.42
C THR A 293 -35.25 18.59 -25.61
N ALA A 294 -35.76 19.27 -24.57
CA ALA A 294 -36.74 20.33 -24.71
C ALA A 294 -36.20 21.61 -24.04
N GLU A 295 -35.84 22.58 -24.86
CA GLU A 295 -35.53 23.96 -24.47
C GLU A 295 -36.81 24.76 -24.17
N ALA A 296 -36.76 25.61 -23.14
CA ALA A 296 -37.27 27.00 -23.11
C ALA A 296 -37.13 27.59 -21.68
N THR A 297 -36.18 28.51 -21.42
CA THR A 297 -36.37 29.99 -21.24
C THR A 297 -37.34 30.41 -20.11
N SER A 298 -37.12 31.39 -19.22
CA SER A 298 -36.09 32.41 -18.96
C SER A 298 -36.32 33.03 -17.56
N GLU A 299 -35.25 33.63 -17.01
CA GLU A 299 -35.18 34.88 -16.21
C GLU A 299 -35.84 35.07 -14.82
N ALA A 300 -34.97 35.47 -13.87
CA ALA A 300 -35.04 36.67 -13.00
C ALA A 300 -34.97 36.45 -11.47
N THR A 301 -33.82 36.81 -10.90
CA THR A 301 -33.57 37.27 -9.51
C THR A 301 -34.18 38.69 -9.34
N PRO A 302 -34.53 39.26 -8.15
CA PRO A 302 -33.96 39.12 -6.78
C PRO A 302 -35.06 39.03 -5.67
N GLU A 303 -34.83 38.84 -4.36
CA GLU A 303 -34.15 39.66 -3.32
C GLU A 303 -34.13 38.89 -1.97
N THR A 304 -33.27 39.33 -1.03
CA THR A 304 -33.28 38.95 0.41
C THR A 304 -34.10 39.99 1.20
N PRO A 305 -34.81 39.63 2.30
CA PRO A 305 -34.29 39.95 3.64
C PRO A 305 -34.67 38.97 4.80
N SER A 306 -33.97 39.16 5.93
CA SER A 306 -34.05 38.62 7.31
C SER A 306 -35.48 38.43 7.89
N GLU A 307 -35.77 37.71 9.00
CA GLU A 307 -35.15 37.78 10.34
C GLU A 307 -35.82 36.79 11.35
N SER A 308 -35.11 36.48 12.44
CA SER A 308 -35.61 36.22 13.82
C SER A 308 -36.22 34.83 14.16
N SER A 309 -35.78 34.10 15.20
CA SER A 309 -35.78 34.55 16.59
C SER A 309 -35.00 33.64 17.56
N LYS A 310 -34.35 34.31 18.52
CA LYS A 310 -33.64 33.87 19.75
C LYS A 310 -34.65 33.43 20.85
N PRO A 311 -34.27 32.85 22.03
CA PRO A 311 -33.53 33.54 23.13
C PRO A 311 -32.47 32.65 23.86
N ALA A 312 -31.24 33.11 24.17
CA ALA A 312 -30.74 33.89 25.34
C ALA A 312 -30.56 33.10 26.68
N THR A 313 -29.35 32.61 27.04
CA THR A 313 -28.29 33.13 27.98
C THR A 313 -28.69 33.26 29.48
N PRO A 314 -27.81 32.94 30.47
CA PRO A 314 -26.75 33.86 30.96
C PRO A 314 -25.39 33.14 31.32
N ARG A 315 -24.21 33.63 30.90
CA ARG A 315 -23.32 34.66 31.51
C ARG A 315 -22.61 34.23 32.82
N ARG A 316 -21.27 34.09 32.77
CA ARG A 316 -20.32 34.85 33.63
C ARG A 316 -18.87 34.75 33.15
N THR A 317 -18.08 35.73 33.60
CA THR A 317 -16.91 36.35 32.96
C THR A 317 -15.65 36.19 33.80
N ALA A 318 -14.48 36.21 33.14
CA ALA A 318 -13.15 36.65 33.64
C ALA A 318 -12.49 35.76 34.73
N ALA A 319 -11.17 35.68 34.90
CA ALA A 319 -10.05 36.52 34.47
C ALA A 319 -8.75 35.69 34.46
N ALA A 320 -7.73 36.16 33.73
CA ALA A 320 -6.35 35.74 33.88
C ALA A 320 -5.71 36.38 35.13
N ALA A 321 -4.82 35.64 35.81
CA ALA A 321 -3.78 36.19 36.67
C ALA A 321 -2.58 35.23 36.74
N THR A 322 -1.41 35.80 36.44
CA THR A 322 -0.05 35.27 36.50
C THR A 322 0.48 35.08 37.93
N GLY A 323 1.40 34.14 38.13
CA GLY A 323 2.36 34.18 39.25
C GLY A 323 3.16 32.90 39.57
N THR A 324 4.30 32.74 38.89
CA THR A 324 5.65 32.41 39.41
C THR A 324 5.91 31.18 40.32
N ALA A 325 6.76 30.24 39.86
CA ALA A 325 8.19 30.09 40.23
C ALA A 325 8.75 28.66 40.02
N THR A 326 9.77 28.56 39.14
CA THR A 326 11.02 27.75 39.22
C THR A 326 11.00 26.25 39.59
N GLY A 327 11.51 25.42 38.65
CA GLY A 327 12.67 24.53 38.94
C GLY A 327 12.66 23.11 38.39
N ALA A 328 13.50 22.89 37.35
CA ALA A 328 14.19 21.66 36.92
C ALA A 328 13.53 20.69 35.89
N ASP A 329 14.15 20.70 34.70
CA ASP A 329 14.39 19.65 33.69
C ASP A 329 13.26 18.70 33.26
N GLU A 330 12.72 18.95 32.05
CA GLU A 330 12.47 17.89 31.07
C GLU A 330 12.50 18.48 29.65
N SER A 331 13.28 17.86 28.76
CA SER A 331 13.52 18.28 27.38
C SER A 331 12.26 18.16 26.52
N ASP A 332 11.95 19.25 25.83
CA ASP A 332 10.64 19.62 25.31
C ASP A 332 10.34 18.99 23.92
N HIS A 333 9.37 18.07 23.84
CA HIS A 333 8.84 17.53 22.57
C HIS A 333 7.75 18.42 21.92
N THR A 334 7.60 19.65 22.40
CA THR A 334 6.59 20.60 21.92
C THR A 334 6.79 21.04 20.46
N GLY A 335 8.00 20.87 19.89
CA GLY A 335 8.29 21.17 18.48
C GLY A 335 7.66 20.21 17.47
N LEU A 336 7.38 18.96 17.83
CA LEU A 336 6.86 17.95 16.90
C LEU A 336 5.33 18.07 16.70
N ILE A 337 4.61 18.50 17.74
CA ILE A 337 3.15 18.55 17.74
C ILE A 337 2.62 19.72 16.89
N ILE A 338 3.37 20.82 16.78
CA ILE A 338 2.96 21.99 15.99
C ILE A 338 3.15 21.75 14.47
N GLY A 339 4.04 20.82 14.06
CA GLY A 339 4.25 20.49 12.65
C GLY A 339 3.09 19.74 11.99
N ILE A 340 2.34 18.94 12.76
CA ILE A 340 1.29 18.05 12.24
C ILE A 340 0.01 18.83 11.85
N ALA A 341 -0.34 19.87 12.60
CA ALA A 341 -1.56 20.65 12.32
C ALA A 341 -1.41 21.63 11.14
N ALA A 342 -0.20 22.14 10.88
CA ALA A 342 0.04 23.06 9.77
C ALA A 342 0.12 22.34 8.41
N GLY A 343 0.63 21.10 8.38
CA GLY A 343 0.72 20.27 7.16
C GLY A 343 -0.65 19.87 6.59
N ALA A 344 -1.58 19.46 7.46
CA ALA A 344 -2.92 19.04 7.04
C ALA A 344 -3.71 20.17 6.35
N ALA A 345 -3.57 21.42 6.82
CA ALA A 345 -4.26 22.56 6.22
C ALA A 345 -3.73 22.90 4.81
N VAL A 346 -2.43 22.73 4.56
CA VAL A 346 -1.81 23.01 3.25
C VAL A 346 -2.21 21.94 2.22
N ILE A 347 -2.23 20.66 2.63
CA ILE A 347 -2.62 19.54 1.75
C ILE A 347 -4.09 19.67 1.32
N VAL A 348 -5.01 20.00 2.23
CA VAL A 348 -6.43 20.20 1.89
C VAL A 348 -6.61 21.36 0.90
N VAL A 349 -5.86 22.45 1.05
CA VAL A 349 -5.91 23.58 0.10
C VAL A 349 -5.39 23.17 -1.28
N LEU A 350 -4.31 22.38 -1.34
CA LEU A 350 -3.73 21.90 -2.60
C LEU A 350 -4.68 20.96 -3.36
N VAL A 351 -5.31 20.02 -2.64
CA VAL A 351 -6.32 19.10 -3.20
C VAL A 351 -7.54 19.88 -3.74
N VAL A 352 -8.03 20.88 -3.00
CA VAL A 352 -9.15 21.73 -3.44
C VAL A 352 -8.77 22.57 -4.67
N VAL A 353 -7.55 23.12 -4.73
CA VAL A 353 -7.08 23.89 -5.90
C VAL A 353 -6.98 22.99 -7.13
N ILE A 354 -6.40 21.79 -7.01
CA ILE A 354 -6.30 20.82 -8.12
C ILE A 354 -7.70 20.40 -8.60
N ALA A 355 -8.63 20.12 -7.69
CA ALA A 355 -10.00 19.76 -8.03
C ALA A 355 -10.75 20.90 -8.76
N VAL A 356 -10.58 22.16 -8.32
CA VAL A 356 -11.21 23.33 -8.94
C VAL A 356 -10.61 23.64 -10.32
N VAL A 357 -9.29 23.49 -10.49
CA VAL A 357 -8.61 23.69 -11.79
C VAL A 357 -9.02 22.60 -12.78
N ARG A 358 -9.10 21.34 -12.36
CA ARG A 358 -9.57 20.22 -13.21
C ARG A 358 -11.06 20.35 -13.57
N LYS A 359 -11.91 20.84 -12.68
CA LYS A 359 -13.33 21.12 -12.97
C LYS A 359 -13.51 22.23 -14.01
N LYS A 360 -12.64 23.26 -14.02
CA LYS A 360 -12.63 24.31 -15.05
C LYS A 360 -12.05 23.85 -16.38
N GLY A 361 -11.14 22.88 -16.39
CA GLY A 361 -10.59 22.29 -17.61
C GLY A 361 -11.60 21.42 -18.37
N LYS A 362 -12.45 20.67 -17.64
CA LYS A 362 -13.49 19.82 -18.26
C LYS A 362 -14.72 20.59 -18.78
N SER A 363 -14.94 21.84 -18.39
CA SER A 363 -16.09 22.63 -18.87
C SER A 363 -15.81 23.42 -20.16
N LYS A 364 -14.65 23.22 -20.81
CA LYS A 364 -14.23 23.93 -22.02
C LYS A 364 -13.86 23.02 -23.19
N SER A 365 -14.21 21.74 -23.14
CA SER A 365 -14.17 20.85 -24.31
C SER A 365 -15.56 20.56 -24.84
#